data_AF-A0A954TP61-F1
#
_entry.id   AF-A0A954TP61-F1
#
_cell.length_a   1.000
_cell.length_b   1.000
_cell.length_c   1.000
_cell.angle_alpha   90.00
_cell.angle_beta   90.00
_cell.angle_gamma   90.00
#
_symmetry.space_group_name_H-M   'P 1'
#
loop_
_entity.id
_entity.type
_entity.pdbx_description
1 polymer ?
#
loop_
_entity_poly.entity_id
_entity_poly.type
_entity_poly.pdbx_seq_one_letter_code
_entity_poly.pdbx_strand_id
1 'polypeptide(L)'
;MGLLVSVLVVVHSACAGEYDETAARDLLNKGFLEQCIETLDGARAKTPSAALIRAKALIGLGDRRGAITELSNFVEIEETPVEAQFIRGRCYYELAQYANALADFDASLERCHDLGVTRYYRGLCSLYLGDQAGAIKDLQAGTGHATFPDEGYLVLSTLFLQTQRPNEASQLLTTLIERAPDSVQAYYYRAIARRMCAQRELMLADLRKLVEIDAGQAGGYSTTWREQPVQIDAAARRHAETQLQNLLKDRPAVAPFVIEGTDIYRFILEHFGGRFLENRMLWDPSAPADGVLADHVPPRKEFPGRIRFLATDPKTTAALSAESQIAHLLFELFNAENASSHPQIADRARRHLLTRDGFVYETAKLEYEACLRLRAFYLDVVEPWSKRQGILTTPDHWFGFEPPAFDQRFRQFQDRTQYPWSNYGAYYDAKISVEQNVKQGEGAGGEGIVP
;
A
#
# COMPACT_ATOMS: atom_id res chain seq x y z
N MET A 1 -80.66 6.96 -28.13
CA MET A 1 -80.11 6.52 -26.84
C MET A 1 -79.38 5.22 -27.10
N GLY A 2 -78.10 4.99 -26.83
CA GLY A 2 -77.11 5.67 -26.01
C GLY A 2 -76.16 4.59 -25.48
N LEU A 3 -74.86 4.89 -25.42
CA LEU A 3 -73.80 4.20 -24.66
C LEU A 3 -73.39 2.77 -25.09
N LEU A 4 -72.16 2.61 -25.61
CA LEU A 4 -71.19 1.56 -25.24
C LEU A 4 -69.99 1.44 -26.21
N VAL A 5 -69.20 2.50 -26.46
CA VAL A 5 -67.84 2.33 -27.03
C VAL A 5 -66.94 3.49 -26.61
N SER A 6 -66.42 3.50 -25.38
CA SER A 6 -65.36 4.48 -25.00
C SER A 6 -64.60 4.20 -23.69
N VAL A 7 -64.45 2.95 -23.25
CA VAL A 7 -63.65 2.65 -22.02
C VAL A 7 -62.51 1.63 -22.20
N LEU A 8 -62.32 0.99 -23.37
CA LEU A 8 -61.34 -0.11 -23.47
C LEU A 8 -59.94 0.22 -24.06
N VAL A 9 -59.64 1.48 -24.42
CA VAL A 9 -58.37 1.81 -25.12
C VAL A 9 -57.37 2.58 -24.24
N VAL A 10 -57.75 3.07 -23.06
CA VAL A 10 -56.84 3.82 -22.18
C VAL A 10 -56.09 2.92 -21.19
N VAL A 11 -56.54 1.68 -20.96
CA VAL A 11 -55.93 0.78 -19.94
C VAL A 11 -54.80 -0.11 -20.50
N HIS A 12 -54.73 -0.36 -21.82
CA HIS A 12 -53.69 -1.23 -22.39
C HIS A 12 -52.32 -0.54 -22.57
N SER A 13 -52.26 0.80 -22.60
CA SER A 13 -51.02 1.54 -22.84
C SER A 13 -50.14 1.67 -21.59
N ALA A 14 -50.72 1.69 -20.39
CA ALA A 14 -49.97 1.78 -19.14
C ALA A 14 -49.34 0.43 -18.76
N CYS A 15 -50.08 -0.67 -18.95
CA CYS A 15 -49.62 -2.01 -18.57
C CYS A 15 -48.45 -2.53 -19.42
N ALA A 16 -48.31 -2.08 -20.68
CA ALA A 16 -47.18 -2.50 -21.52
C ALA A 16 -45.84 -1.94 -21.04
N GLY A 17 -45.81 -0.66 -20.63
CA GLY A 17 -44.59 -0.04 -20.08
C GLY A 17 -44.15 -0.66 -18.75
N GLU A 18 -45.09 -0.98 -17.86
CA GLU A 18 -44.79 -1.65 -16.59
C GLU A 18 -44.27 -3.09 -16.77
N TYR A 19 -44.74 -3.80 -17.81
CA TYR A 19 -44.27 -5.15 -18.14
C TYR A 19 -42.82 -5.14 -18.63
N ASP A 20 -42.47 -4.21 -19.52
CA ASP A 20 -41.11 -4.08 -20.07
C ASP A 20 -40.10 -3.66 -18.98
N GLU A 21 -40.49 -2.77 -18.06
CA GLU A 21 -39.65 -2.40 -16.92
C GLU A 21 -39.39 -3.58 -15.96
N THR A 22 -40.40 -4.42 -15.73
CA THR A 22 -40.25 -5.59 -14.86
C THR A 22 -39.32 -6.63 -15.47
N ALA A 23 -39.48 -6.91 -16.77
CA ALA A 23 -38.60 -7.80 -17.51
C ALA A 23 -37.16 -7.26 -17.56
N ALA A 24 -36.98 -5.96 -17.84
CA ALA A 24 -35.67 -5.33 -17.85
C ALA A 24 -34.99 -5.39 -16.47
N ARG A 25 -35.74 -5.18 -15.38
CA ARG A 25 -35.19 -5.29 -14.01
C ARG A 25 -34.73 -6.73 -13.70
N ASP A 26 -35.45 -7.74 -14.15
CA ASP A 26 -35.03 -9.14 -14.02
C ASP A 26 -33.75 -9.45 -14.82
N LEU A 27 -33.68 -8.96 -16.06
CA LEU A 27 -32.47 -9.08 -16.90
C LEU A 27 -31.26 -8.38 -16.27
N LEU A 28 -31.46 -7.17 -15.73
CA LEU A 28 -30.43 -6.43 -15.00
C LEU A 28 -29.91 -7.23 -13.80
N ASN A 29 -30.81 -7.77 -12.97
CA ASN A 29 -30.44 -8.57 -11.81
C ASN A 29 -29.69 -9.87 -12.19
N LYS A 30 -29.98 -10.42 -13.37
CA LYS A 30 -29.29 -11.59 -13.94
C LYS A 30 -28.00 -11.25 -14.68
N GLY A 31 -27.67 -9.96 -14.85
CA GLY A 31 -26.47 -9.49 -15.54
C GLY A 31 -26.58 -9.50 -17.07
N PHE A 32 -27.76 -9.68 -17.65
CA PHE A 32 -27.99 -9.60 -19.10
C PHE A 32 -28.16 -8.13 -19.53
N LEU A 33 -27.08 -7.36 -19.45
CA LEU A 33 -27.11 -5.90 -19.54
C LEU A 33 -27.53 -5.38 -20.93
N GLU A 34 -27.04 -5.98 -22.01
CA GLU A 34 -27.42 -5.60 -23.37
C GLU A 34 -28.90 -5.88 -23.65
N GLN A 35 -29.37 -7.08 -23.29
CA GLN A 35 -30.78 -7.47 -23.42
C GLN A 35 -31.69 -6.59 -22.56
N CYS A 36 -31.23 -6.19 -21.38
CA CYS A 36 -31.94 -5.23 -20.52
C CYS A 36 -32.14 -3.88 -21.26
N ILE A 37 -31.11 -3.36 -21.91
CA ILE A 37 -31.16 -2.10 -22.67
C ILE A 37 -32.08 -2.25 -23.89
N GLU A 38 -31.94 -3.34 -24.66
CA GLU A 38 -32.79 -3.62 -25.82
C GLU A 38 -34.28 -3.73 -25.44
N THR A 39 -34.58 -4.39 -24.32
CA THR A 39 -35.95 -4.50 -23.78
C THR A 39 -36.53 -3.12 -23.49
N LEU A 40 -35.73 -2.20 -22.96
CA LEU A 40 -36.15 -0.83 -22.67
C LEU A 40 -36.22 0.06 -23.92
N ASP A 41 -35.48 -0.24 -24.99
CA ASP A 41 -35.57 0.48 -26.28
C ASP A 41 -36.87 0.20 -27.02
N GLY A 42 -37.44 -1.00 -26.80
CA GLY A 42 -38.77 -1.37 -27.28
C GLY A 42 -39.93 -0.69 -26.52
N ALA A 43 -39.66 -0.12 -25.34
CA ALA A 43 -40.68 0.46 -24.49
C ALA A 43 -41.21 1.80 -25.06
N ARG A 44 -42.54 1.97 -25.09
CA ARG A 44 -43.19 3.20 -25.59
C ARG A 44 -43.14 4.38 -24.62
N ALA A 45 -42.89 4.14 -23.33
CA ALA A 45 -42.85 5.16 -22.29
C ALA A 45 -41.41 5.38 -21.82
N LYS A 46 -40.93 6.63 -21.92
CA LYS A 46 -39.67 7.08 -21.32
C LYS A 46 -39.94 7.52 -19.88
N THR A 47 -39.92 6.58 -18.95
CA THR A 47 -40.19 6.84 -17.53
C THR A 47 -38.87 7.04 -16.75
N PRO A 48 -38.89 7.77 -15.62
CA PRO A 48 -37.73 7.85 -14.74
C PRO A 48 -37.25 6.48 -14.22
N SER A 49 -38.16 5.54 -14.00
CA SER A 49 -37.86 4.17 -13.57
C SER A 49 -37.13 3.38 -14.67
N ALA A 50 -37.62 3.43 -15.91
CA ALA A 50 -36.95 2.81 -17.06
C ALA A 50 -35.55 3.40 -17.29
N ALA A 51 -35.41 4.74 -17.19
CA ALA A 51 -34.12 5.42 -17.32
C ALA A 51 -33.13 4.99 -16.23
N LEU A 52 -33.60 4.81 -15.00
CA LEU A 52 -32.78 4.30 -13.90
C LEU A 52 -32.29 2.87 -14.13
N ILE A 53 -33.16 1.96 -14.59
CA ILE A 53 -32.78 0.57 -14.92
C ILE A 53 -31.73 0.57 -16.05
N ARG A 54 -31.98 1.36 -17.11
CA ARG A 54 -31.05 1.51 -18.24
C ARG A 54 -29.69 2.05 -17.79
N ALA A 55 -29.68 3.10 -16.96
CA ALA A 55 -28.44 3.68 -16.45
C ALA A 55 -27.61 2.67 -15.65
N LYS A 56 -28.25 1.84 -14.82
CA LYS A 56 -27.58 0.74 -14.10
C LYS A 56 -26.95 -0.27 -15.08
N ALA A 57 -27.66 -0.63 -16.15
CA ALA A 57 -27.12 -1.53 -17.19
C ALA A 57 -25.92 -0.91 -17.92
N LEU A 58 -26.01 0.37 -18.31
CA LEU A 58 -24.93 1.12 -18.95
C LEU A 58 -23.68 1.20 -18.07
N ILE A 59 -23.85 1.42 -16.75
CA ILE A 59 -22.74 1.39 -15.79
C ILE A 59 -22.08 0.00 -15.75
N GLY A 60 -22.87 -1.08 -15.75
CA GLY A 60 -22.34 -2.44 -15.82
C GLY A 60 -21.55 -2.70 -17.11
N LEU A 61 -21.92 -2.06 -18.22
CA LEU A 61 -21.22 -2.14 -19.51
C LEU A 61 -20.00 -1.21 -19.65
N GLY A 62 -19.70 -0.39 -18.64
CA GLY A 62 -18.59 0.56 -18.73
C GLY A 62 -19.01 1.98 -19.14
N ASP A 63 -20.24 2.22 -19.59
CA ASP A 63 -20.67 3.50 -20.14
C ASP A 63 -21.27 4.45 -19.09
N ARG A 64 -20.38 5.16 -18.37
CA ARG A 64 -20.80 6.19 -17.40
C ARG A 64 -21.40 7.44 -18.07
N ARG A 65 -20.97 7.77 -19.28
CA ARG A 65 -21.45 8.97 -19.99
C ARG A 65 -22.87 8.77 -20.48
N GLY A 66 -23.16 7.62 -21.10
CA GLY A 66 -24.51 7.22 -21.47
C GLY A 66 -25.45 7.20 -20.27
N ALA A 67 -25.02 6.62 -19.14
CA ALA A 67 -25.80 6.64 -17.91
C ALA A 67 -26.14 8.05 -17.43
N ILE A 68 -25.18 9.00 -17.48
CA ILE A 68 -25.43 10.41 -17.15
C ILE A 68 -26.46 11.03 -18.11
N THR A 69 -26.32 10.80 -19.41
CA THR A 69 -27.25 11.32 -20.42
C THR A 69 -28.67 10.83 -20.18
N GLU A 70 -28.83 9.52 -19.93
CA GLU A 70 -30.13 8.93 -19.65
C GLU A 70 -30.79 9.56 -18.41
N LEU A 71 -30.06 9.65 -17.30
CA LEU A 71 -30.60 10.16 -16.04
C LEU A 71 -30.86 11.68 -16.07
N SER A 72 -30.08 12.42 -16.85
CA SER A 72 -30.22 13.89 -16.94
C SER A 72 -31.52 14.35 -17.56
N ASN A 73 -32.14 13.51 -18.39
CA ASN A 73 -33.44 13.81 -18.99
C ASN A 73 -34.58 13.81 -17.97
N PHE A 74 -34.38 13.25 -16.77
CA PHE A 74 -35.45 13.03 -15.79
C PHE A 74 -35.18 13.69 -14.43
N VAL A 75 -33.96 14.14 -14.13
CA VAL A 75 -33.59 14.56 -12.78
C VAL A 75 -34.41 15.73 -12.20
N GLU A 76 -35.04 16.54 -13.06
CA GLU A 76 -35.89 17.68 -12.66
C GLU A 76 -37.36 17.30 -12.45
N ILE A 77 -37.73 16.03 -12.67
CA ILE A 77 -39.10 15.55 -12.48
C ILE A 77 -39.25 15.06 -11.03
N GLU A 78 -40.27 15.55 -10.32
CA GLU A 78 -40.50 15.18 -8.90
C GLU A 78 -40.67 13.66 -8.68
N GLU A 79 -41.25 12.96 -9.66
CA GLU A 79 -41.42 11.50 -9.66
C GLU A 79 -40.12 10.72 -9.84
N THR A 80 -38.99 11.39 -10.12
CA THR A 80 -37.71 10.72 -10.33
C THR A 80 -37.23 10.06 -9.04
N PRO A 81 -36.88 8.75 -9.08
CA PRO A 81 -36.32 8.07 -7.93
C PRO A 81 -35.07 8.80 -7.43
N VAL A 82 -34.95 8.99 -6.11
CA VAL A 82 -33.74 9.60 -5.50
C VAL A 82 -32.47 8.86 -5.91
N GLU A 83 -32.58 7.55 -6.09
CA GLU A 83 -31.50 6.68 -6.55
C GLU A 83 -30.90 7.15 -7.89
N ALA A 84 -31.70 7.76 -8.78
CA ALA A 84 -31.20 8.32 -10.04
C ALA A 84 -30.21 9.47 -9.82
N GLN A 85 -30.48 10.36 -8.85
CA GLN A 85 -29.55 11.43 -8.49
C GLN A 85 -28.27 10.86 -7.92
N PHE A 86 -28.36 9.92 -6.97
CA PHE A 86 -27.20 9.25 -6.41
C PHE A 86 -26.34 8.57 -7.49
N ILE A 87 -26.94 7.80 -8.39
CA ILE A 87 -26.23 7.07 -9.44
C ILE A 87 -25.57 8.03 -10.43
N ARG A 88 -26.26 9.10 -10.83
CA ARG A 88 -25.68 10.12 -11.70
C ARG A 88 -24.50 10.81 -11.03
N GLY A 89 -24.64 11.16 -9.75
CA GLY A 89 -23.56 11.72 -8.94
C GLY A 89 -22.35 10.80 -8.87
N ARG A 90 -22.56 9.49 -8.69
CA ARG A 90 -21.48 8.49 -8.72
C ARG A 90 -20.81 8.41 -10.09
N CYS A 91 -21.56 8.45 -11.18
CA CYS A 91 -20.98 8.51 -12.53
C CYS A 91 -20.13 9.77 -12.74
N TYR A 92 -20.61 10.93 -12.27
CA TYR A 92 -19.82 12.16 -12.29
C TYR A 92 -18.54 12.04 -11.47
N TYR A 93 -18.59 11.44 -10.28
CA TYR A 93 -17.42 11.17 -9.45
C TYR A 93 -16.40 10.27 -10.18
N GLU A 94 -16.84 9.15 -10.77
CA GLU A 94 -15.97 8.23 -11.52
C GLU A 94 -15.34 8.90 -12.76
N LEU A 95 -15.97 9.93 -13.31
CA LEU A 95 -15.46 10.76 -14.40
C LEU A 95 -14.71 12.02 -13.94
N ALA A 96 -14.38 12.12 -12.63
CA ALA A 96 -13.70 13.25 -12.00
C ALA A 96 -14.42 14.62 -12.12
N GLN A 97 -15.73 14.61 -12.39
CA GLN A 97 -16.58 15.81 -12.42
C GLN A 97 -17.15 16.10 -11.03
N TYR A 98 -16.26 16.39 -10.08
CA TYR A 98 -16.61 16.43 -8.65
C TYR A 98 -17.66 17.47 -8.28
N ALA A 99 -17.70 18.63 -8.96
CA ALA A 99 -18.71 19.65 -8.70
C ALA A 99 -20.13 19.20 -9.11
N ASN A 100 -20.26 18.52 -10.26
CA ASN A 100 -21.54 17.97 -10.72
C ASN A 100 -21.99 16.82 -9.79
N ALA A 101 -21.04 15.98 -9.38
CA ALA A 101 -21.29 14.91 -8.42
C ALA A 101 -21.79 15.45 -7.07
N LEU A 102 -21.17 16.53 -6.57
CA LEU A 102 -21.54 17.17 -5.30
C LEU A 102 -23.01 17.64 -5.32
N ALA A 103 -23.43 18.32 -6.39
CA ALA A 103 -24.80 18.79 -6.54
C ALA A 103 -25.83 17.63 -6.54
N ASP A 104 -25.50 16.53 -7.20
CA ASP A 104 -26.35 15.34 -7.22
C ASP A 104 -26.41 14.63 -5.86
N PHE A 105 -25.30 14.58 -5.13
CA PHE A 105 -25.28 14.02 -3.77
C PHE A 105 -25.99 14.90 -2.76
N ASP A 106 -25.93 16.23 -2.91
CA ASP A 106 -26.72 17.15 -2.09
C ASP A 106 -28.22 16.88 -2.24
N ALA A 107 -28.71 16.83 -3.48
CA ALA A 107 -30.11 16.50 -3.77
C ALA A 107 -30.50 15.10 -3.24
N SER A 108 -29.61 14.12 -3.38
CA SER A 108 -29.84 12.77 -2.85
C SER A 108 -29.92 12.74 -1.31
N LEU A 109 -29.14 13.57 -0.61
CA LEU A 109 -29.15 13.66 0.85
C LEU A 109 -30.39 14.37 1.39
N GLU A 110 -30.88 15.39 0.70
CA GLU A 110 -32.15 16.07 1.06
C GLU A 110 -33.32 15.07 1.13
N ARG A 111 -33.31 14.06 0.26
CA ARG A 111 -34.34 13.01 0.21
C ARG A 111 -33.96 11.74 0.98
N CYS A 112 -32.92 11.79 1.82
CA CYS A 112 -32.47 10.74 2.74
C CYS A 112 -32.14 9.37 2.11
N HIS A 113 -31.76 9.33 0.83
CA HIS A 113 -31.41 8.07 0.16
C HIS A 113 -29.96 7.64 0.46
N ASP A 114 -29.81 6.38 0.89
CA ASP A 114 -28.55 5.73 1.25
C ASP A 114 -27.55 6.65 1.97
N LEU A 115 -28.01 7.29 3.04
CA LEU A 115 -27.30 8.35 3.77
C LEU A 115 -25.82 8.06 4.05
N GLY A 116 -25.44 6.81 4.34
CA GLY A 116 -24.04 6.41 4.52
C GLY A 116 -23.21 6.55 3.24
N VAL A 117 -23.54 5.81 2.19
CA VAL A 117 -22.79 5.81 0.93
C VAL A 117 -22.85 7.16 0.22
N THR A 118 -23.98 7.87 0.27
CA THR A 118 -24.10 9.22 -0.32
C THR A 118 -23.18 10.20 0.40
N ARG A 119 -23.12 10.18 1.75
CA ARG A 119 -22.17 11.01 2.50
C ARG A 119 -20.72 10.64 2.25
N TYR A 120 -20.44 9.35 2.06
CA TYR A 120 -19.09 8.91 1.67
C TYR A 120 -18.64 9.55 0.36
N TYR A 121 -19.42 9.40 -0.72
CA TYR A 121 -19.06 9.97 -2.01
C TYR A 121 -19.06 11.51 -1.99
N ARG A 122 -20.01 12.14 -1.28
CA ARG A 122 -20.00 13.60 -1.11
C ARG A 122 -18.74 14.08 -0.41
N GLY A 123 -18.33 13.40 0.67
CA GLY A 123 -17.10 13.69 1.38
C GLY A 123 -15.86 13.54 0.51
N LEU A 124 -15.80 12.51 -0.36
CA LEU A 124 -14.71 12.37 -1.34
C LEU A 124 -14.69 13.51 -2.35
N CYS A 125 -15.84 13.90 -2.90
CA CYS A 125 -15.93 15.07 -3.78
C CYS A 125 -15.40 16.33 -3.10
N SER A 126 -15.77 16.58 -1.84
CA SER A 126 -15.26 17.71 -1.07
C SER A 126 -13.74 17.66 -0.90
N LEU A 127 -13.14 16.48 -0.66
CA LEU A 127 -11.67 16.34 -0.62
C LEU A 127 -11.02 16.72 -1.94
N TYR A 128 -11.53 16.23 -3.07
CA TYR A 128 -10.99 16.55 -4.40
C TYR A 128 -11.17 18.03 -4.78
N LEU A 129 -12.17 18.69 -4.21
CA LEU A 129 -12.40 20.13 -4.37
C LEU A 129 -11.63 20.97 -3.33
N GLY A 130 -10.88 20.35 -2.42
CA GLY A 130 -10.05 21.02 -1.40
C GLY A 130 -10.79 21.41 -0.12
N ASP A 131 -12.07 21.06 0.04
CA ASP A 131 -12.82 21.26 1.28
C ASP A 131 -12.65 20.07 2.24
N GLN A 132 -11.50 20.04 2.91
CA GLN A 132 -11.18 19.02 3.89
C GLN A 132 -12.13 19.05 5.11
N ALA A 133 -12.61 20.23 5.51
CA ALA A 133 -13.49 20.36 6.68
C ALA A 133 -14.89 19.80 6.38
N GLY A 134 -15.46 20.14 5.22
CA GLY A 134 -16.72 19.57 4.75
C GLY A 134 -16.62 18.06 4.55
N ALA A 135 -15.51 17.58 3.99
CA ALA A 135 -15.26 16.15 3.85
C ALA A 135 -15.29 15.40 5.19
N ILE A 136 -14.56 15.88 6.19
CA ILE A 136 -14.56 15.28 7.53
C ILE A 136 -15.98 15.25 8.11
N LYS A 137 -16.71 16.37 8.02
CA LYS A 137 -18.08 16.48 8.52
C LYS A 137 -19.00 15.43 7.88
N ASP A 138 -18.94 15.26 6.57
CA ASP A 138 -19.78 14.32 5.84
C ASP A 138 -19.41 12.88 6.13
N LEU A 139 -18.12 12.55 6.06
CA LEU A 139 -17.64 11.21 6.38
C LEU A 139 -18.02 10.81 7.80
N GLN A 140 -17.85 11.70 8.79
CA GLN A 140 -18.26 11.47 10.17
C GLN A 140 -19.76 11.19 10.28
N ALA A 141 -20.59 12.02 9.66
CA ALA A 141 -22.03 11.82 9.64
C ALA A 141 -22.46 10.56 8.86
N GLY A 142 -21.61 10.05 7.97
CA GLY A 142 -21.79 8.78 7.27
C GLY A 142 -21.62 7.56 8.20
N THR A 143 -20.63 7.57 9.10
CA THR A 143 -20.26 6.42 9.96
C THR A 143 -21.38 5.84 10.81
N GLY A 144 -22.44 6.61 11.09
CA GLY A 144 -23.62 6.16 11.83
C GLY A 144 -24.66 5.39 11.00
N HIS A 145 -24.43 5.19 9.70
CA HIS A 145 -25.36 4.54 8.78
C HIS A 145 -24.83 3.19 8.28
N ALA A 146 -25.73 2.20 8.18
CA ALA A 146 -25.39 0.85 7.75
C ALA A 146 -24.80 0.77 6.33
N THR A 147 -25.15 1.73 5.45
CA THR A 147 -24.65 1.80 4.07
C THR A 147 -23.28 2.48 3.96
N PHE A 148 -22.67 2.92 5.06
CA PHE A 148 -21.34 3.54 5.02
C PHE A 148 -20.27 2.48 4.74
N PRO A 149 -19.44 2.68 3.71
CA PRO A 149 -18.45 1.69 3.29
C PRO A 149 -17.25 1.65 4.24
N ASP A 150 -16.61 0.48 4.31
CA ASP A 150 -15.41 0.24 5.13
C ASP A 150 -14.25 1.16 4.72
N GLU A 151 -14.11 1.46 3.43
CA GLU A 151 -13.15 2.42 2.88
C GLU A 151 -13.35 3.82 3.46
N GLY A 152 -14.59 4.20 3.77
CA GLY A 152 -14.91 5.48 4.38
C GLY A 152 -14.30 5.65 5.77
N TYR A 153 -14.22 4.57 6.56
CA TYR A 153 -13.56 4.58 7.87
C TYR A 153 -12.06 4.80 7.72
N LEU A 154 -11.42 4.18 6.70
CA LEU A 154 -10.00 4.38 6.43
C LEU A 154 -9.71 5.83 6.03
N VAL A 155 -10.45 6.37 5.05
CA VAL A 155 -10.27 7.75 4.58
C VAL A 155 -10.41 8.73 5.74
N LEU A 156 -11.49 8.64 6.51
CA LEU A 156 -11.72 9.54 7.64
C LEU A 156 -10.63 9.41 8.72
N SER A 157 -10.19 8.20 9.02
CA SER A 157 -9.13 7.97 10.00
C SER A 157 -7.79 8.57 9.55
N THR A 158 -7.46 8.48 8.26
CA THR A 158 -6.25 9.14 7.73
C THR A 158 -6.34 10.67 7.80
N LEU A 159 -7.51 11.26 7.55
CA LEU A 159 -7.73 12.70 7.74
C LEU A 159 -7.58 13.11 9.20
N PHE A 160 -8.07 12.30 10.14
CA PHE A 160 -7.84 12.52 11.57
C PHE A 160 -6.37 12.44 11.96
N LEU A 161 -5.62 11.47 11.44
CA LEU A 161 -4.17 11.41 11.69
C LEU A 161 -3.45 12.65 11.14
N GLN A 162 -3.78 13.08 9.93
CA GLN A 162 -3.23 14.30 9.32
C GLN A 162 -3.58 15.57 10.13
N THR A 163 -4.78 15.62 10.71
CA THR A 163 -5.26 16.74 11.53
C THR A 163 -4.95 16.59 13.02
N GLN A 164 -4.02 15.72 13.41
CA GLN A 164 -3.57 15.51 14.79
C GLN A 164 -4.69 15.09 15.76
N ARG A 165 -5.65 14.29 15.28
CA ARG A 165 -6.77 13.70 16.04
C ARG A 165 -6.64 12.17 16.17
N PRO A 166 -5.52 11.63 16.72
CA PRO A 166 -5.25 10.20 16.70
C PRO A 166 -6.21 9.36 17.55
N ASN A 167 -6.80 9.91 18.62
CA ASN A 167 -7.79 9.18 19.42
C ASN A 167 -9.04 8.84 18.61
N GLU A 168 -9.52 9.77 17.79
CA GLU A 168 -10.71 9.56 16.95
C GLU A 168 -10.41 8.60 15.81
N ALA A 169 -9.21 8.69 15.21
CA ALA A 169 -8.74 7.70 14.24
C ALA A 169 -8.71 6.29 14.86
N SER A 170 -8.15 6.15 16.07
CA SER A 170 -8.05 4.86 16.77
C SER A 170 -9.42 4.23 17.04
N GLN A 171 -10.43 5.05 17.40
CA GLN A 171 -11.80 4.58 17.62
C GLN A 171 -12.45 4.08 16.32
N LEU A 172 -12.40 4.88 15.25
CA LEU A 172 -12.95 4.48 13.94
C LEU A 172 -12.30 3.22 13.38
N LEU A 173 -10.98 3.11 13.51
CA LEU A 173 -10.24 1.94 13.04
C LEU A 173 -10.54 0.70 13.88
N THR A 174 -10.90 0.87 15.15
CA THR A 174 -11.39 -0.24 15.98
C THR A 174 -12.73 -0.75 15.48
N THR A 175 -13.67 0.13 15.18
CA THR A 175 -14.95 -0.24 14.55
C THR A 175 -14.74 -0.93 13.20
N LEU A 176 -13.80 -0.44 12.38
CA LEU A 176 -13.47 -1.09 11.11
C LEU A 176 -12.89 -2.50 11.32
N ILE A 177 -12.01 -2.69 12.30
CA ILE A 177 -11.42 -4.01 12.60
C ILE A 177 -12.47 -5.01 13.09
N GLU A 178 -13.50 -4.56 13.82
CA GLU A 178 -14.61 -5.43 14.21
C GLU A 178 -15.42 -5.93 12.99
N ARG A 179 -15.53 -5.10 11.94
CA ARG A 179 -16.23 -5.43 10.69
C ARG A 179 -15.37 -6.23 9.72
N ALA A 180 -14.08 -5.89 9.64
CA ALA A 180 -13.09 -6.48 8.75
C ALA A 180 -11.82 -6.89 9.56
N PRO A 181 -11.86 -8.05 10.26
CA PRO A 181 -10.80 -8.47 11.18
C PRO A 181 -9.42 -8.71 10.56
N ASP A 182 -9.36 -8.85 9.23
CA ASP A 182 -8.14 -9.07 8.45
C ASP A 182 -7.72 -7.82 7.64
N SER A 183 -8.31 -6.64 7.94
CA SER A 183 -7.95 -5.39 7.26
C SER A 183 -6.55 -4.91 7.66
N VAL A 184 -5.58 -5.15 6.78
CA VAL A 184 -4.18 -4.72 6.94
C VAL A 184 -4.10 -3.20 7.12
N GLN A 185 -4.82 -2.41 6.31
CA GLN A 185 -4.80 -0.95 6.46
C GLN A 185 -5.33 -0.50 7.83
N ALA A 186 -6.36 -1.18 8.36
CA ALA A 186 -6.96 -0.78 9.62
C ALA A 186 -5.99 -0.93 10.81
N TYR A 187 -5.31 -2.07 10.92
CA TYR A 187 -4.27 -2.26 11.95
C TYR A 187 -3.09 -1.31 11.76
N TYR A 188 -2.66 -1.07 10.51
CA TYR A 188 -1.56 -0.15 10.23
C TYR A 188 -1.86 1.28 10.68
N TYR A 189 -2.99 1.85 10.26
CA TYR A 189 -3.34 3.21 10.66
C TYR A 189 -3.65 3.30 12.15
N ARG A 190 -4.11 2.21 12.78
CA ARG A 190 -4.37 2.20 14.23
C ARG A 190 -3.07 2.12 15.02
N ALA A 191 -2.07 1.40 14.52
CA ALA A 191 -0.72 1.42 15.08
C ALA A 191 -0.12 2.83 15.01
N ILE A 192 -0.30 3.56 13.90
CA ILE A 192 0.12 4.98 13.79
C ILE A 192 -0.61 5.85 14.82
N ALA A 193 -1.94 5.70 14.93
CA ALA A 193 -2.74 6.43 15.91
C ALA A 193 -2.23 6.18 17.34
N ARG A 194 -2.03 4.90 17.70
CA ARG A 194 -1.54 4.47 19.02
C ARG A 194 -0.13 4.97 19.30
N ARG A 195 0.73 5.04 18.29
CA ARG A 195 2.05 5.68 18.38
C ARG A 195 1.94 7.15 18.75
N MET A 196 1.10 7.91 18.04
CA MET A 196 0.87 9.33 18.33
C MET A 196 0.29 9.55 19.74
N CYS A 197 -0.46 8.57 20.26
CA CYS A 197 -0.98 8.59 21.63
C CYS A 197 -0.04 7.96 22.69
N ALA A 198 1.21 7.62 22.33
CA ALA A 198 2.17 6.91 23.21
C ALA A 198 1.64 5.57 23.79
N GLN A 199 0.67 4.93 23.13
CA GLN A 199 0.07 3.65 23.52
C GLN A 199 0.88 2.47 22.98
N ARG A 200 2.12 2.33 23.48
CA ARG A 200 3.12 1.40 22.96
C ARG A 200 2.65 -0.06 22.89
N GLU A 201 2.16 -0.63 23.97
CA GLU A 201 1.79 -2.06 24.00
C GLU A 201 0.68 -2.37 23.00
N LEU A 202 -0.30 -1.47 22.88
CA LEU A 202 -1.39 -1.58 21.92
C LEU A 202 -0.89 -1.41 20.47
N MET A 203 0.05 -0.50 20.23
CA MET A 203 0.69 -0.36 18.92
C MET A 203 1.44 -1.64 18.54
N LEU A 204 2.21 -2.23 19.46
CA LEU A 204 2.92 -3.49 19.23
C LEU A 204 1.95 -4.66 18.96
N ALA A 205 0.80 -4.69 19.62
CA ALA A 205 -0.25 -5.67 19.33
C ALA A 205 -0.78 -5.55 17.89
N ASP A 206 -1.04 -4.33 17.40
CA ASP A 206 -1.46 -4.11 16.02
C ASP A 206 -0.37 -4.50 15.02
N LEU A 207 0.89 -4.17 15.30
CA LEU A 207 2.02 -4.53 14.43
C LEU A 207 2.23 -6.05 14.35
N ARG A 208 2.06 -6.80 15.45
CA ARG A 208 2.08 -8.27 15.41
C ARG A 208 0.97 -8.81 14.52
N LYS A 209 -0.23 -8.24 14.62
CA LYS A 209 -1.35 -8.67 13.78
C LYS A 209 -1.11 -8.42 12.30
N LEU A 210 -0.43 -7.32 11.94
CA LEU A 210 0.01 -7.09 10.56
C LEU A 210 0.95 -8.18 10.07
N VAL A 211 1.99 -8.51 10.84
CA VAL A 211 2.94 -9.57 10.49
C VAL A 211 2.23 -10.92 10.35
N GLU A 212 1.28 -11.23 11.23
CA GLU A 212 0.46 -12.45 11.13
C GLU A 212 -0.38 -12.50 9.86
N ILE A 213 -1.07 -11.40 9.51
CA ILE A 213 -1.93 -11.34 8.31
C ILE A 213 -1.07 -11.43 7.04
N ASP A 214 0.03 -10.67 6.98
CA ASP A 214 0.93 -10.67 5.83
C ASP A 214 1.56 -12.07 5.63
N ALA A 215 1.99 -12.73 6.71
CA ALA A 215 2.50 -14.11 6.65
C ALA A 215 1.44 -15.14 6.24
N GLY A 216 0.16 -14.90 6.60
CA GLY A 216 -0.96 -15.75 6.23
C GLY A 216 -1.45 -15.55 4.79
N GLN A 217 -1.40 -14.32 4.26
CA GLN A 217 -1.86 -13.98 2.91
C GLN A 217 -0.78 -14.14 1.84
N ALA A 218 0.49 -13.95 2.20
CA ALA A 218 1.59 -14.00 1.27
C ALA A 218 2.60 -15.05 1.73
N GLY A 219 2.85 -16.09 0.92
CA GLY A 219 4.14 -16.78 0.97
C GLY A 219 5.31 -15.84 0.56
N GLY A 220 5.45 -14.67 1.18
CA GLY A 220 6.01 -13.46 0.56
C GLY A 220 7.20 -12.82 1.25
N TYR A 221 7.27 -12.73 2.59
CA TYR A 221 8.53 -12.46 3.29
C TYR A 221 8.62 -13.41 4.46
N SER A 222 9.43 -14.44 4.28
CA SER A 222 9.48 -15.49 5.26
C SER A 222 10.17 -14.98 6.52
N THR A 223 9.52 -15.13 7.67
CA THR A 223 10.07 -14.95 9.02
C THR A 223 11.13 -16.00 9.36
N THR A 224 11.74 -16.60 8.32
CA THR A 224 12.52 -17.85 8.30
C THR A 224 13.87 -17.78 8.97
N TRP A 225 14.27 -16.65 9.55
CA TRP A 225 15.56 -16.60 10.23
C TRP A 225 15.65 -17.72 11.30
N ARG A 226 14.52 -18.12 11.90
CA ARG A 226 14.41 -19.29 12.80
C ARG A 226 14.12 -20.65 12.12
N GLU A 227 13.68 -20.69 10.87
CA GLU A 227 13.04 -21.88 10.27
C GLU A 227 14.03 -22.93 9.74
N GLN A 228 15.34 -22.67 9.75
CA GLN A 228 16.32 -23.69 9.38
C GLN A 228 17.36 -23.88 10.48
N PRO A 229 17.54 -25.08 11.05
CA PRO A 229 18.70 -25.38 11.86
C PRO A 229 19.91 -25.59 10.93
N VAL A 230 20.68 -24.55 10.66
CA VAL A 230 21.96 -24.65 9.94
C VAL A 230 23.08 -24.14 10.83
N GLN A 231 23.95 -25.04 11.26
CA GLN A 231 25.17 -24.67 11.97
C GLN A 231 26.17 -24.07 10.97
N ILE A 232 26.63 -22.84 11.20
CA ILE A 232 27.85 -22.34 10.57
C ILE A 232 29.03 -23.20 11.01
N ASP A 233 29.95 -23.53 10.09
CA ASP A 233 31.11 -24.35 10.42
C ASP A 233 32.05 -23.64 11.42
N ALA A 234 32.99 -24.39 12.01
CA ALA A 234 33.90 -23.86 13.03
C ALA A 234 34.78 -22.71 12.51
N ALA A 235 35.16 -22.70 11.24
CA ALA A 235 35.98 -21.64 10.65
C ALA A 235 35.17 -20.37 10.40
N ALA A 236 33.95 -20.51 9.88
CA ALA A 236 32.98 -19.43 9.72
C ALA A 236 32.59 -18.82 11.08
N ARG A 237 32.39 -19.66 12.09
CA ARG A 237 32.14 -19.21 13.47
C ARG A 237 33.31 -18.40 14.03
N ARG A 238 34.53 -18.91 13.92
CA ARG A 238 35.74 -18.22 14.43
C ARG A 238 35.96 -16.88 13.73
N HIS A 239 35.70 -16.84 12.42
CA HIS A 239 35.68 -15.60 11.63
C HIS A 239 34.63 -14.63 12.18
N ALA A 240 33.39 -15.08 12.36
CA ALA A 240 32.29 -14.25 12.84
C ALA A 240 32.54 -13.70 14.25
N GLU A 241 33.05 -14.52 15.16
CA GLU A 241 33.46 -14.10 16.51
C GLU A 241 34.55 -13.02 16.44
N THR A 242 35.52 -13.16 15.53
CA THR A 242 36.56 -12.15 15.31
C THR A 242 35.99 -10.83 14.81
N GLN A 243 35.07 -10.87 13.83
CA GLN A 243 34.43 -9.65 13.32
C GLN A 243 33.55 -8.98 14.38
N LEU A 244 32.83 -9.77 15.16
CA LEU A 244 32.00 -9.26 16.25
C LEU A 244 32.85 -8.61 17.35
N GLN A 245 34.00 -9.19 17.71
CA GLN A 245 34.95 -8.58 18.63
C GLN A 245 35.50 -7.24 18.10
N ASN A 246 35.83 -7.17 16.81
CA ASN A 246 36.27 -5.93 16.19
C ASN A 246 35.18 -4.87 16.20
N LEU A 247 33.94 -5.26 15.90
CA LEU A 247 32.77 -4.39 15.97
C LEU A 247 32.57 -3.86 17.39
N LEU A 248 32.59 -4.72 18.41
CA LEU A 248 32.38 -4.30 19.80
C LEU A 248 33.51 -3.42 20.33
N LYS A 249 34.75 -3.62 19.86
CA LYS A 249 35.87 -2.73 20.17
C LYS A 249 35.68 -1.33 19.57
N ASP A 250 35.17 -1.26 18.35
CA ASP A 250 34.99 -0.02 17.60
C ASP A 250 33.66 0.70 17.89
N ARG A 251 32.64 -0.04 18.31
CA ARG A 251 31.28 0.43 18.65
C ARG A 251 30.85 -0.13 20.01
N PRO A 252 31.54 0.23 21.11
CA PRO A 252 31.27 -0.35 22.43
C PRO A 252 29.84 -0.08 22.93
N ALA A 253 29.17 0.97 22.42
CA ALA A 253 27.80 1.31 22.77
C ALA A 253 26.80 0.17 22.49
N VAL A 254 27.02 -0.66 21.47
CA VAL A 254 26.06 -1.73 21.12
C VAL A 254 26.22 -3.01 21.95
N ALA A 255 27.28 -3.12 22.76
CA ALA A 255 27.54 -4.30 23.59
C ALA A 255 26.33 -4.79 24.43
N PRO A 256 25.47 -3.91 25.00
CA PRO A 256 24.28 -4.35 25.74
C PRO A 256 23.27 -5.15 24.91
N PHE A 257 23.27 -5.04 23.58
CA PHE A 257 22.39 -5.79 22.67
C PHE A 257 23.03 -7.09 22.16
N VAL A 258 24.37 -7.18 22.21
CA VAL A 258 25.15 -8.25 21.61
C VAL A 258 25.66 -9.19 22.71
N ILE A 259 24.72 -9.84 23.40
CA ILE A 259 25.02 -10.73 24.53
C ILE A 259 25.12 -12.17 24.04
N GLU A 260 26.24 -12.84 24.33
CA GLU A 260 26.47 -14.24 23.97
C GLU A 260 25.31 -15.15 24.43
N GLY A 261 24.92 -16.09 23.57
CA GLY A 261 23.80 -17.01 23.82
C GLY A 261 22.41 -16.44 23.51
N THR A 262 22.28 -15.14 23.21
CA THR A 262 21.01 -14.55 22.78
C THR A 262 20.73 -14.76 21.29
N ASP A 263 19.46 -14.66 20.91
CA ASP A 263 19.03 -14.72 19.51
C ASP A 263 19.59 -13.55 18.68
N ILE A 264 19.75 -12.35 19.26
CA ILE A 264 20.39 -11.20 18.61
C ILE A 264 21.86 -11.49 18.30
N TYR A 265 22.60 -12.01 19.28
CA TYR A 265 23.99 -12.40 19.09
C TYR A 265 24.12 -13.50 18.02
N ARG A 266 23.26 -14.53 18.08
CA ARG A 266 23.26 -15.63 17.10
C ARG A 266 22.98 -15.09 15.69
N PHE A 267 22.00 -14.21 15.54
CA PHE A 267 21.65 -13.59 14.26
C PHE A 267 22.85 -12.87 13.63
N ILE A 268 23.53 -12.02 14.40
CA ILE A 268 24.71 -11.27 13.93
C ILE A 268 25.85 -12.24 13.58
N LEU A 269 26.10 -13.24 14.44
CA LEU A 269 27.14 -14.23 14.24
C LEU A 269 26.94 -15.04 12.96
N GLU A 270 25.71 -15.49 12.69
CA GLU A 270 25.35 -16.25 11.50
C GLU A 270 25.53 -15.44 10.22
N HIS A 271 25.21 -14.14 10.26
CA HIS A 271 25.43 -13.24 9.14
C HIS A 271 26.92 -12.96 8.88
N PHE A 272 27.71 -12.70 9.93
CA PHE A 272 29.16 -12.58 9.76
C PHE A 272 29.80 -13.87 9.24
N GLY A 273 29.27 -15.03 9.66
CA GLY A 273 29.66 -16.34 9.17
C GLY A 273 29.24 -16.63 7.72
N GLY A 274 28.37 -15.79 7.13
CA GLY A 274 27.89 -15.95 5.76
C GLY A 274 26.78 -16.99 5.60
N ARG A 275 26.03 -17.32 6.66
CA ARG A 275 24.99 -18.38 6.60
C ARG A 275 23.91 -18.09 5.55
N PHE A 276 23.47 -16.85 5.48
CA PHE A 276 22.39 -16.41 4.59
C PHE A 276 22.91 -15.79 3.30
N LEU A 277 24.23 -15.88 3.08
CA LEU A 277 24.94 -15.14 2.06
C LEU A 277 25.86 -16.09 1.29
N GLU A 278 26.29 -15.69 0.09
CA GLU A 278 27.21 -16.52 -0.70
C GLU A 278 28.60 -16.66 -0.06
N ASN A 279 28.99 -15.73 0.81
CA ASN A 279 30.28 -15.70 1.49
C ASN A 279 30.20 -14.93 2.83
N ARG A 280 31.30 -14.93 3.58
CA ARG A 280 31.44 -14.27 4.89
C ARG A 280 31.35 -12.75 4.78
N MET A 281 30.94 -12.09 5.87
CA MET A 281 30.93 -10.64 5.99
C MET A 281 32.07 -10.15 6.89
N LEU A 282 32.56 -8.94 6.62
CA LEU A 282 33.55 -8.24 7.43
C LEU A 282 32.92 -7.04 8.14
N TRP A 283 33.35 -6.79 9.36
CA TRP A 283 33.17 -5.49 10.00
C TRP A 283 34.15 -4.49 9.37
N ASP A 284 33.64 -3.35 8.91
CA ASP A 284 34.46 -2.25 8.39
C ASP A 284 34.22 -1.00 9.27
N PRO A 285 35.24 -0.49 9.98
CA PRO A 285 35.08 0.64 10.90
C PRO A 285 34.96 1.99 10.18
N SER A 286 35.19 2.03 8.86
CA SER A 286 35.12 3.25 8.07
C SER A 286 33.69 3.78 7.95
N ALA A 287 33.57 5.08 7.65
CA ALA A 287 32.27 5.68 7.41
C ALA A 287 31.61 5.07 6.14
N PRO A 288 30.28 4.88 6.15
CA PRO A 288 29.51 4.61 4.95
C PRO A 288 29.75 5.66 3.86
N ALA A 289 29.56 5.27 2.61
CA ALA A 289 29.61 6.22 1.50
C ALA A 289 28.42 7.21 1.57
N ASP A 290 28.53 8.36 0.91
CA ASP A 290 27.41 9.28 0.67
C ASP A 290 26.67 9.81 1.91
N GLY A 291 27.29 9.72 3.10
CA GLY A 291 26.74 10.28 4.34
C GLY A 291 25.50 9.56 4.86
N VAL A 292 25.29 8.29 4.52
CA VAL A 292 24.21 7.46 5.09
C VAL A 292 24.59 6.93 6.48
N LEU A 293 23.59 6.55 7.27
CA LEU A 293 23.79 6.06 8.65
C LEU A 293 24.44 4.68 8.70
N ALA A 294 24.15 3.84 7.72
CA ALA A 294 24.74 2.52 7.55
C ALA A 294 24.70 2.10 6.08
N ASP A 295 25.58 1.20 5.70
CA ASP A 295 25.53 0.53 4.41
C ASP A 295 26.13 -0.88 4.51
N HIS A 296 25.96 -1.63 3.42
CA HIS A 296 26.64 -2.89 3.21
C HIS A 296 27.19 -3.00 1.79
N VAL A 297 28.23 -3.82 1.65
CA VAL A 297 28.67 -4.37 0.37
C VAL A 297 28.38 -5.86 0.42
N PRO A 298 27.50 -6.38 -0.45
CA PRO A 298 27.17 -7.79 -0.42
C PRO A 298 28.39 -8.65 -0.75
N PRO A 299 28.52 -9.83 -0.13
CA PRO A 299 29.60 -10.75 -0.44
C PRO A 299 29.47 -11.29 -1.87
N ARG A 300 30.61 -11.68 -2.44
CA ARG A 300 30.69 -12.41 -3.71
C ARG A 300 31.39 -13.75 -3.46
N LYS A 301 31.23 -14.69 -4.38
CA LYS A 301 31.86 -16.01 -4.30
C LYS A 301 33.34 -15.98 -3.92
N GLU A 302 34.13 -15.06 -4.48
CA GLU A 302 35.56 -14.94 -4.16
C GLU A 302 35.90 -13.91 -3.06
N PHE A 303 34.99 -12.97 -2.75
CA PHE A 303 35.29 -11.83 -1.90
C PHE A 303 34.30 -11.68 -0.75
N PRO A 304 34.77 -11.52 0.49
CA PRO A 304 33.88 -11.28 1.60
C PRO A 304 33.17 -9.93 1.43
N GLY A 305 31.93 -9.87 1.92
CA GLY A 305 31.17 -8.63 1.97
C GLY A 305 31.61 -7.76 3.14
N ARG A 306 31.02 -6.57 3.28
CA ARG A 306 31.33 -5.60 4.34
C ARG A 306 30.08 -4.95 4.87
N ILE A 307 30.10 -4.59 6.14
CA ILE A 307 29.04 -3.81 6.77
C ILE A 307 29.63 -2.63 7.54
N ARG A 308 28.99 -1.46 7.43
CA ARG A 308 29.40 -0.22 8.08
C ARG A 308 28.19 0.45 8.70
N PHE A 309 28.37 1.03 9.88
CA PHE A 309 27.39 1.96 10.44
C PHE A 309 28.08 3.04 11.29
N LEU A 310 27.46 4.22 11.30
CA LEU A 310 27.93 5.38 12.04
C LEU A 310 27.56 5.29 13.51
N ALA A 311 28.39 5.86 14.38
CA ALA A 311 28.08 6.08 15.79
C ALA A 311 27.43 7.46 16.05
N THR A 312 27.45 8.34 15.05
CA THR A 312 26.95 9.72 15.11
C THR A 312 26.12 10.02 13.88
N ASP A 313 25.06 10.79 14.03
CA ASP A 313 24.26 11.27 12.92
C ASP A 313 25.10 12.24 12.06
N PRO A 314 25.21 12.04 10.74
CA PRO A 314 26.09 12.83 9.88
C PRO A 314 25.57 14.26 9.64
N LYS A 315 24.28 14.53 9.90
CA LYS A 315 23.66 15.86 9.73
C LYS A 315 23.76 16.68 11.01
N THR A 316 23.54 16.05 12.16
CA THR A 316 23.46 16.74 13.45
C THR A 316 24.72 16.59 14.29
N THR A 317 25.61 15.66 13.93
CA THR A 317 26.80 15.23 14.70
C THR A 317 26.48 14.63 16.09
N ALA A 318 25.20 14.47 16.43
CA ALA A 318 24.77 13.89 17.69
C ALA A 318 25.09 12.39 17.72
N ALA A 319 25.46 11.88 18.89
CA ALA A 319 25.66 10.45 19.09
C ALA A 319 24.35 9.69 18.87
N LEU A 320 24.40 8.62 18.08
CA LEU A 320 23.28 7.70 17.90
C LEU A 320 23.18 6.81 19.14
N SER A 321 21.95 6.54 19.59
CA SER A 321 21.72 5.58 20.67
C SER A 321 22.24 4.19 20.27
N ALA A 322 22.61 3.39 21.28
CA ALA A 322 22.98 1.99 21.07
C ALA A 322 21.88 1.22 20.32
N GLU A 323 20.62 1.52 20.61
CA GLU A 323 19.46 0.95 19.95
C GLU A 323 19.36 1.33 18.47
N SER A 324 19.60 2.60 18.14
CA SER A 324 19.59 3.06 16.74
C SER A 324 20.72 2.40 15.94
N GLN A 325 21.92 2.32 16.53
CA GLN A 325 23.06 1.64 15.91
C GLN A 325 22.78 0.15 15.64
N ILE A 326 22.20 -0.57 16.61
CA ILE A 326 21.87 -1.99 16.41
C ILE A 326 20.73 -2.18 15.40
N ALA A 327 19.74 -1.28 15.37
CA ALA A 327 18.68 -1.33 14.37
C ALA A 327 19.22 -1.16 12.95
N HIS A 328 20.15 -0.21 12.74
CA HIS A 328 20.82 -0.03 11.45
C HIS A 328 21.69 -1.24 11.07
N LEU A 329 22.44 -1.82 12.01
CA LEU A 329 23.21 -3.04 11.75
C LEU A 329 22.30 -4.18 11.27
N LEU A 330 21.21 -4.44 11.99
CA LEU A 330 20.28 -5.53 11.67
C LEU A 330 19.52 -5.27 10.37
N PHE A 331 19.16 -4.01 10.08
CA PHE A 331 18.59 -3.62 8.79
C PHE A 331 19.52 -3.99 7.63
N GLU A 332 20.79 -3.55 7.68
CA GLU A 332 21.76 -3.80 6.61
C GLU A 332 22.08 -5.30 6.45
N LEU A 333 22.03 -6.07 7.55
CA LEU A 333 22.16 -7.53 7.50
C LEU A 333 20.98 -8.18 6.76
N PHE A 334 19.74 -7.80 7.09
CA PHE A 334 18.57 -8.26 6.33
C PHE A 334 18.57 -7.77 4.88
N ASN A 335 19.10 -6.57 4.62
CA ASN A 335 19.22 -6.04 3.27
C ASN A 335 20.25 -6.83 2.45
N ALA A 336 21.37 -7.22 3.06
CA ALA A 336 22.40 -8.04 2.43
C ALA A 336 21.88 -9.43 2.01
N GLU A 337 20.86 -9.99 2.68
CA GLU A 337 20.21 -11.24 2.24
C GLU A 337 19.58 -11.12 0.84
N ASN A 338 19.25 -9.91 0.38
CA ASN A 338 18.72 -9.66 -0.96
C ASN A 338 19.80 -9.62 -2.06
N ALA A 339 21.07 -9.82 -1.69
CA ALA A 339 22.21 -9.71 -2.61
C ALA A 339 22.06 -10.51 -3.90
N SER A 340 21.48 -11.71 -3.83
CA SER A 340 21.29 -12.60 -4.99
C SER A 340 20.17 -12.15 -5.93
N SER A 341 19.23 -11.33 -5.45
CA SER A 341 18.12 -10.79 -6.22
C SER A 341 18.54 -9.60 -7.09
N HIS A 342 19.48 -8.77 -6.63
CA HIS A 342 19.96 -7.60 -7.39
C HIS A 342 20.53 -7.98 -8.78
N PRO A 343 21.40 -9.01 -8.93
CA PRO A 343 21.85 -9.47 -10.24
C PRO A 343 20.72 -9.92 -11.16
N GLN A 344 19.66 -10.54 -10.64
CA GLN A 344 18.52 -11.02 -11.43
C GLN A 344 17.71 -9.85 -12.00
N ILE A 345 17.45 -8.83 -11.17
CA ILE A 345 16.80 -7.58 -11.60
C ILE A 345 17.67 -6.88 -12.64
N ALA A 346 18.97 -6.74 -12.38
CA ALA A 346 19.91 -6.11 -13.31
C ALA A 346 20.00 -6.86 -14.64
N ASP A 347 19.99 -8.19 -14.63
CA ASP A 347 20.04 -9.01 -15.84
C ASP A 347 18.73 -8.93 -16.65
N ARG A 348 17.56 -8.91 -16.00
CA ARG A 348 16.28 -8.63 -16.67
C ARG A 348 16.28 -7.23 -17.30
N ALA A 349 16.79 -6.23 -16.58
CA ALA A 349 16.95 -4.88 -17.10
C ALA A 349 17.87 -4.83 -18.32
N ARG A 350 19.06 -5.46 -18.27
CA ARG A 350 19.97 -5.58 -19.42
C ARG A 350 19.32 -6.22 -20.63
N ARG A 351 18.46 -7.22 -20.42
CA ARG A 351 17.69 -7.91 -21.47
C ARG A 351 16.47 -7.13 -21.98
N HIS A 352 16.32 -5.86 -21.60
CA HIS A 352 15.19 -4.99 -21.94
C HIS A 352 13.82 -5.52 -21.46
N LEU A 353 13.81 -6.40 -20.45
CA LEU A 353 12.59 -6.91 -19.82
C LEU A 353 12.10 -6.00 -18.69
N LEU A 354 12.91 -5.01 -18.29
CA LEU A 354 12.56 -3.97 -17.35
C LEU A 354 12.92 -2.61 -17.93
N THR A 355 11.99 -1.66 -17.81
CA THR A 355 12.29 -0.25 -18.02
C THR A 355 13.19 0.26 -16.90
N ARG A 356 13.79 1.43 -17.07
CA ARG A 356 14.49 2.14 -15.98
C ARG A 356 13.61 2.27 -14.73
N ASP A 357 12.33 2.59 -14.92
CA ASP A 357 11.38 2.75 -13.81
C ASP A 357 11.03 1.41 -13.16
N GLY A 358 10.87 0.36 -13.96
CA GLY A 358 10.70 -1.00 -13.46
C GLY A 358 11.91 -1.48 -12.66
N PHE A 359 13.13 -1.16 -13.11
CA PHE A 359 14.36 -1.45 -12.37
C PHE A 359 14.41 -0.74 -11.01
N VAL A 360 14.11 0.57 -10.97
CA VAL A 360 14.06 1.33 -9.71
C VAL A 360 13.00 0.76 -8.77
N TYR A 361 11.82 0.46 -9.30
CA TYR A 361 10.72 -0.13 -8.54
C TYR A 361 11.11 -1.48 -7.91
N GLU A 362 11.60 -2.43 -8.71
CA GLU A 362 11.95 -3.76 -8.20
C GLU A 362 13.14 -3.69 -7.24
N THR A 363 14.11 -2.80 -7.47
CA THR A 363 15.27 -2.64 -6.56
C THR A 363 14.84 -2.02 -5.23
N ALA A 364 14.01 -0.97 -5.24
CA ALA A 364 13.47 -0.36 -4.04
C ALA A 364 12.54 -1.30 -3.26
N LYS A 365 11.92 -2.26 -3.96
CA LYS A 365 11.11 -3.29 -3.32
C LYS A 365 11.97 -4.13 -2.38
N LEU A 366 13.16 -4.58 -2.80
CA LEU A 366 14.06 -5.40 -1.96
C LEU A 366 14.37 -4.76 -0.60
N GLU A 367 14.67 -3.46 -0.56
CA GLU A 367 14.91 -2.76 0.72
C GLU A 367 13.65 -2.70 1.59
N TYR A 368 12.47 -2.55 0.98
CA TYR A 368 11.21 -2.64 1.70
C TYR A 368 10.99 -4.02 2.32
N GLU A 369 11.38 -5.11 1.64
CA GLU A 369 11.35 -6.47 2.19
C GLU A 369 12.26 -6.60 3.42
N ALA A 370 13.44 -5.96 3.39
CA ALA A 370 14.35 -5.90 4.54
C ALA A 370 13.73 -5.15 5.73
N CYS A 371 13.03 -4.03 5.50
CA CYS A 371 12.28 -3.32 6.55
C CYS A 371 11.21 -4.22 7.21
N LEU A 372 10.50 -5.02 6.42
CA LEU A 372 9.48 -5.93 6.94
C LEU A 372 10.08 -7.06 7.77
N ARG A 373 11.21 -7.65 7.32
CA ARG A 373 11.96 -8.65 8.12
C ARG A 373 12.50 -8.07 9.43
N LEU A 374 13.04 -6.85 9.41
CA LEU A 374 13.49 -6.17 10.62
C LEU A 374 12.36 -5.94 11.62
N ARG A 375 11.17 -5.53 11.13
CA ARG A 375 9.97 -5.37 11.95
C ARG A 375 9.57 -6.68 12.63
N ALA A 376 9.49 -7.77 11.86
CA ALA A 376 9.18 -9.08 12.43
C ALA A 376 10.23 -9.51 13.46
N PHE A 377 11.53 -9.36 13.16
CA PHE A 377 12.62 -9.67 14.08
C PHE A 377 12.51 -8.88 15.39
N TYR A 378 12.18 -7.59 15.33
CA TYR A 378 11.99 -6.82 16.56
C TYR A 378 10.85 -7.38 17.41
N LEU A 379 9.69 -7.68 16.80
CA LEU A 379 8.50 -8.14 17.52
C LEU A 379 8.70 -9.52 18.15
N ASP A 380 9.42 -10.41 17.48
CA ASP A 380 9.62 -11.79 17.90
C ASP A 380 10.86 -12.00 18.77
N VAL A 381 11.87 -11.12 18.64
CA VAL A 381 13.18 -11.29 19.26
C VAL A 381 13.49 -10.15 20.19
N VAL A 382 13.61 -8.94 19.65
CA VAL A 382 14.20 -7.80 20.36
C VAL A 382 13.29 -7.36 21.51
N GLU A 383 11.99 -7.21 21.27
CA GLU A 383 11.05 -6.74 22.29
C GLU A 383 10.86 -7.73 23.44
N PRO A 384 10.66 -9.05 23.20
CA PRO A 384 10.61 -10.03 24.29
C PRO A 384 11.94 -10.14 25.05
N TRP A 385 13.07 -10.09 24.33
CA TRP A 385 14.39 -10.11 24.95
C TRP A 385 14.63 -8.86 25.82
N SER A 386 14.34 -7.67 25.30
CA SER A 386 14.60 -6.42 26.01
C SER A 386 13.77 -6.31 27.28
N LYS A 387 12.50 -6.75 27.24
CA LYS A 387 11.64 -6.89 28.43
C LYS A 387 12.28 -7.78 29.50
N ARG A 388 12.86 -8.93 29.13
CA ARG A 388 13.57 -9.83 30.07
C ARG A 388 14.83 -9.19 30.65
N GLN A 389 15.52 -8.37 29.88
CA GLN A 389 16.74 -7.67 30.33
C GLN A 389 16.45 -6.37 31.11
N GLY A 390 15.19 -5.94 31.21
CA GLY A 390 14.85 -4.62 31.76
C GLY A 390 15.35 -3.45 30.90
N ILE A 391 15.61 -3.69 29.61
CA ILE A 391 16.06 -2.68 28.65
C ILE A 391 14.83 -2.11 27.93
N LEU A 392 14.66 -0.79 28.06
CA LEU A 392 13.64 -0.09 27.28
C LEU A 392 14.13 0.07 25.84
N THR A 393 13.36 -0.48 24.91
CA THR A 393 13.55 -0.29 23.47
C THR A 393 12.59 0.76 22.93
N THR A 394 12.82 1.32 21.76
CA THR A 394 11.98 2.33 21.09
C THR A 394 11.60 1.80 19.72
N PRO A 395 10.37 1.29 19.55
CA PRO A 395 9.80 0.82 18.29
C PRO A 395 10.14 1.64 17.04
N ASP A 396 10.15 2.97 17.16
CA ASP A 396 10.43 3.89 16.06
C ASP A 396 11.82 3.71 15.43
N HIS A 397 12.82 3.25 16.19
CA HIS A 397 14.14 2.94 15.64
C HIS A 397 14.13 1.73 14.69
N TRP A 398 13.12 0.85 14.78
CA TRP A 398 13.09 -0.45 14.12
C TRP A 398 12.08 -0.55 12.97
N PHE A 399 10.94 0.12 13.10
CA PHE A 399 9.79 -0.17 12.25
C PHE A 399 9.58 0.80 11.09
N GLY A 400 10.21 1.98 11.20
CA GLY A 400 10.04 3.13 10.31
C GLY A 400 8.69 3.15 9.64
N PHE A 401 7.58 3.35 10.37
CA PHE A 401 6.17 3.11 9.98
C PHE A 401 5.82 3.13 8.46
N GLU A 402 6.29 2.12 7.73
CA GLU A 402 6.13 2.02 6.29
C GLU A 402 4.73 1.50 5.96
N PRO A 403 4.05 2.02 4.92
CA PRO A 403 2.79 1.49 4.44
C PRO A 403 2.85 -0.03 4.25
N PRO A 404 1.76 -0.77 4.48
CA PRO A 404 1.76 -2.23 4.42
C PRO A 404 1.89 -2.80 2.99
N ALA A 405 1.58 -1.99 1.97
CA ALA A 405 1.80 -2.34 0.58
C ALA A 405 2.95 -1.52 -0.01
N PHE A 406 3.90 -2.20 -0.66
CA PHE A 406 5.04 -1.54 -1.30
C PHE A 406 4.58 -0.49 -2.33
N ASP A 407 3.56 -0.77 -3.13
CA ASP A 407 3.03 0.20 -4.11
C ASP A 407 2.58 1.51 -3.48
N GLN A 408 1.95 1.44 -2.31
CA GLN A 408 1.50 2.62 -1.60
C GLN A 408 2.68 3.46 -1.11
N ARG A 409 3.74 2.81 -0.62
CA ARG A 409 5.00 3.46 -0.27
C ARG A 409 5.65 4.08 -1.50
N PHE A 410 5.80 3.31 -2.58
CA PHE A 410 6.55 3.72 -3.76
C PHE A 410 5.94 4.94 -4.45
N ARG A 411 4.60 5.06 -4.45
CA ARG A 411 3.88 6.23 -4.99
C ARG A 411 4.21 7.55 -4.27
N GLN A 412 4.78 7.50 -3.07
CA GLN A 412 5.20 8.70 -2.33
C GLN A 412 6.49 9.30 -2.91
N PHE A 413 7.30 8.52 -3.64
CA PHE A 413 8.51 8.99 -4.30
C PHE A 413 8.17 9.65 -5.64
N GLN A 414 7.58 10.84 -5.59
CA GLN A 414 7.23 11.62 -6.79
C GLN A 414 8.41 12.43 -7.35
N ASP A 415 9.29 12.90 -6.47
CA ASP A 415 10.48 13.64 -6.86
C ASP A 415 11.55 12.69 -7.41
N ARG A 416 11.74 12.72 -8.73
CA ARG A 416 12.69 11.87 -9.45
C ARG A 416 14.16 12.24 -9.20
N THR A 417 14.42 13.34 -8.51
CA THR A 417 15.77 13.78 -8.12
C THR A 417 16.20 13.23 -6.76
N GLN A 418 15.31 12.55 -6.04
CA GLN A 418 15.57 12.00 -4.72
C GLN A 418 15.57 10.47 -4.74
N TYR A 419 16.01 9.88 -3.62
CA TYR A 419 15.94 8.44 -3.42
C TYR A 419 14.48 7.95 -3.53
N PRO A 420 14.20 6.79 -4.16
CA PRO A 420 15.14 5.82 -4.71
C PRO A 420 15.60 6.13 -6.15
N TRP A 421 14.97 7.10 -6.82
CA TRP A 421 15.22 7.43 -8.22
C TRP A 421 16.64 7.92 -8.48
N SER A 422 17.18 8.79 -7.62
CA SER A 422 18.53 9.31 -7.74
C SER A 422 19.58 8.21 -7.67
N ASN A 423 19.39 7.22 -6.82
CA ASN A 423 20.40 6.20 -6.55
C ASN A 423 20.31 5.06 -7.56
N TYR A 424 19.16 4.39 -7.65
CA TYR A 424 19.01 3.23 -8.53
C TYR A 424 18.87 3.65 -10.00
N GLY A 425 18.28 4.82 -10.26
CA GLY A 425 18.20 5.35 -11.61
C GLY A 425 19.59 5.71 -12.15
N ALA A 426 20.43 6.39 -11.36
CA ALA A 426 21.81 6.67 -11.76
C ALA A 426 22.62 5.38 -11.95
N TYR A 427 22.42 4.36 -11.12
CA TYR A 427 23.05 3.05 -11.33
C TYR A 427 22.63 2.42 -12.66
N TYR A 428 21.32 2.43 -12.97
CA TYR A 428 20.82 1.96 -14.27
C TYR A 428 21.49 2.70 -15.42
N ASP A 429 21.54 4.03 -15.34
CA ASP A 429 22.09 4.89 -16.39
C ASP A 429 23.61 4.69 -16.56
N ALA A 430 24.34 4.42 -15.48
CA ALA A 430 25.79 4.28 -15.53
C ALA A 430 26.27 2.85 -15.85
N LYS A 431 25.49 1.83 -15.50
CA LYS A 431 25.94 0.42 -15.53
C LYS A 431 25.09 -0.48 -16.43
N ILE A 432 23.82 -0.17 -16.63
CA ILE A 432 22.91 -1.04 -17.39
C ILE A 432 22.73 -0.50 -18.81
N SER A 433 22.39 0.78 -18.97
CA SER A 433 22.14 1.36 -20.31
C SER A 433 23.40 1.43 -21.17
N VAL A 434 24.56 1.71 -20.57
CA VAL A 434 25.85 1.75 -21.28
C VAL A 434 26.20 0.37 -21.85
N GLU A 435 26.01 -0.70 -21.05
CA GLU A 435 26.26 -2.08 -21.51
C GLU A 435 25.29 -2.50 -22.63
N GLN A 436 24.05 -2.01 -22.61
CA GLN A 436 23.09 -2.22 -23.69
C GLN A 436 23.54 -1.54 -24.99
N ASN A 437 24.02 -0.29 -24.89
CA ASN A 437 24.47 0.47 -26.05
C ASN A 437 25.75 -0.13 -26.68
N VAL A 438 26.67 -0.66 -25.88
CA VAL A 438 27.86 -1.37 -26.40
C VAL A 438 27.46 -2.64 -27.16
N LYS A 439 26.56 -3.47 -26.61
CA LYS A 439 26.09 -4.69 -27.29
C LYS A 439 25.29 -4.41 -28.57
N GLN A 440 24.56 -3.29 -28.64
CA GLN A 440 23.89 -2.86 -29.87
C GLN A 440 24.87 -2.27 -30.89
N GLY A 441 25.94 -1.59 -30.44
CA GLY A 441 27.01 -1.07 -31.30
C GLY A 441 27.89 -2.14 -31.93
N GLU A 442 28.17 -3.23 -31.21
CA GLU A 442 28.90 -4.40 -31.76
C GLU A 442 28.07 -5.20 -32.78
N GLY A 443 26.75 -5.02 -32.81
CA GLY A 443 25.87 -5.58 -33.85
C GLY A 443 25.73 -4.70 -35.11
N ALA A 444 26.18 -3.44 -35.08
CA ALA A 444 26.02 -2.47 -36.16
C ALA A 444 27.34 -2.04 -36.82
N GLY A 445 28.49 -2.44 -36.29
CA GLY A 445 29.83 -2.06 -36.78
C GLY A 445 30.66 -3.26 -37.20
N GLY A 446 30.24 -3.94 -38.26
CA GLY A 446 30.86 -5.17 -38.77
C GLY A 446 31.27 -5.12 -40.24
N GLU A 447 31.81 -4.00 -40.75
CA GLU A 447 32.65 -4.03 -41.96
C GLU A 447 33.79 -3.00 -41.87
N GLY A 448 35.02 -3.51 -41.76
CA GLY A 448 36.26 -2.88 -42.23
C GLY A 448 36.91 -1.83 -41.31
N ILE A 449 38.22 -1.78 -41.08
CA ILE A 449 39.42 -2.35 -41.71
C ILE A 449 40.54 -2.25 -40.66
N VAL A 450 41.38 -3.29 -40.55
CA VAL A 450 42.74 -3.32 -39.93
C VAL A 450 43.73 -2.70 -40.93
N PRO A 451 44.79 -1.95 -40.57
CA PRO A 451 45.66 -2.15 -39.40
C PRO A 451 45.83 -0.97 -38.42
#